data_AF-A0A6A7RQI8-F1
#
_entry.id   AF-A0A6A7RQI8-F1
#
_cell.length_a   1.000
_cell.length_b   1.000
_cell.length_c   1.000
_cell.angle_alpha   90.00
_cell.angle_beta   90.00
_cell.angle_gamma   90.00
#
_symmetry.space_group_name_H-M   'P 1'
#
loop_
_entity.id
_entity.type
_entity.pdbx_description
1 polymer ?
#
loop_
_entity_poly.entity_id
_entity_poly.type
_entity_poly.pdbx_seq_one_letter_code
_entity_poly.pdbx_strand_id
1 'polypeptide(L)'
;MINKPVWDESILTRDGLFPTVLAIGDSWFWYPKNNLLNQLHKRLNRKKRHIILVRGHSGAEAVEYESGPIREQIERDLDRKKGYGRTIKAVFLSGGGNDFAGRDDLGKLL
;
A
#
# COMPACT_ATOMS: atom_id res chain seq x y z
N MET A 1 -9.82 17.50 3.05
CA MET A 1 -10.03 16.03 2.97
C MET A 1 -9.13 15.48 1.87
N ILE A 2 -8.38 14.42 2.15
CA ILE A 2 -7.38 13.86 1.25
C ILE A 2 -8.06 13.37 -0.04
N ASN A 3 -7.55 13.81 -1.20
CA ASN A 3 -8.13 13.56 -2.53
C ASN A 3 -7.26 12.66 -3.42
N LYS A 4 -6.27 11.99 -2.83
CA LYS A 4 -5.33 11.07 -3.49
C LYS A 4 -4.92 9.98 -2.49
N PRO A 5 -4.36 8.85 -2.94
CA PRO A 5 -3.68 7.93 -2.03
C PRO A 5 -2.54 8.64 -1.27
N VAL A 6 -2.17 8.07 -0.12
CA VAL A 6 -1.24 8.68 0.85
C VAL A 6 -0.01 7.80 1.00
N TRP A 7 1.13 8.27 0.53
CA TRP A 7 2.43 7.61 0.69
C TRP A 7 3.15 8.04 1.96
N ASP A 8 2.89 9.27 2.41
CA ASP A 8 3.46 9.85 3.63
C ASP A 8 2.43 9.82 4.76
N GLU A 9 2.64 8.91 5.71
CA GLU A 9 1.78 8.71 6.87
C GLU A 9 1.71 9.95 7.78
N SER A 10 2.75 10.79 7.79
CA SER A 10 2.78 11.99 8.65
C SER A 10 1.60 12.93 8.37
N ILE A 11 1.08 12.92 7.13
CA ILE A 11 -0.12 13.65 6.73
C ILE A 11 -1.35 13.16 7.51
N LEU A 12 -1.49 11.84 7.71
CA LEU A 12 -2.60 11.25 8.46
C LEU A 12 -2.48 11.59 9.94
N THR A 13 -1.29 11.42 10.51
CA THR A 13 -1.01 11.71 11.92
C THR A 13 -1.27 13.17 12.23
N ARG A 14 -0.75 14.10 11.41
CA ARG A 14 -0.91 15.55 11.59
C ARG A 14 -2.38 15.97 11.56
N ASP A 15 -3.16 15.37 10.67
CA ASP A 15 -4.55 15.78 10.44
C ASP A 15 -5.55 14.93 11.27
N GLY A 16 -5.07 14.01 12.13
CA GLY A 16 -5.91 13.12 12.93
C GLY A 16 -6.80 12.20 12.09
N LEU A 17 -6.34 11.82 10.90
CA LEU A 17 -7.09 11.03 9.94
C LEU A 17 -6.69 9.56 10.01
N PHE A 18 -7.64 8.66 9.75
CA PHE A 18 -7.42 7.23 9.77
C PHE A 18 -7.69 6.61 8.40
N PRO A 19 -6.79 5.76 7.88
CA PRO A 19 -7.00 5.10 6.61
C PRO A 19 -8.11 4.04 6.74
N THR A 20 -8.81 3.82 5.63
CA THR A 20 -9.82 2.76 5.50
C THR A 20 -9.40 1.67 4.54
N VAL A 21 -8.35 1.90 3.77
CA VAL A 21 -7.77 0.93 2.85
C VAL A 21 -6.25 1.00 3.03
N LEU A 22 -5.63 -0.17 3.16
CA LEU A 22 -4.18 -0.32 3.08
C LEU A 22 -3.84 -0.85 1.69
N ALA A 23 -3.02 -0.13 0.94
CA ALA A 23 -2.52 -0.57 -0.36
C ALA A 23 -1.04 -0.92 -0.21
N ILE A 24 -0.71 -2.18 -0.52
CA ILE A 24 0.64 -2.72 -0.45
C ILE A 24 1.03 -3.00 -1.89
N GLY A 25 2.14 -2.42 -2.34
CA GLY A 25 2.62 -2.82 -3.65
C GLY A 25 3.88 -2.15 -4.13
N ASP A 26 4.22 -2.56 -5.34
CA ASP A 26 5.40 -2.16 -6.05
C ASP A 26 5.15 -0.91 -6.92
N SER A 27 5.86 -0.78 -8.05
CA SER A 27 5.68 0.32 -9.01
C SER A 27 4.22 0.54 -9.45
N TRP A 28 3.38 -0.49 -9.51
CA TRP A 28 1.97 -0.35 -9.88
C TRP A 28 1.16 0.49 -8.87
N PHE A 29 1.59 0.50 -7.60
CA PHE A 29 0.99 1.30 -6.52
C PHE A 29 1.90 2.43 -6.05
N TRP A 30 3.20 2.42 -6.35
CA TRP A 30 4.19 3.36 -5.82
C TRP A 30 4.72 4.37 -6.84
N TYR A 31 4.64 4.08 -8.14
CA TYR A 31 5.25 4.93 -9.16
C TYR A 31 4.65 6.36 -9.14
N PRO A 32 5.48 7.42 -9.26
CA PRO A 32 5.01 8.78 -9.12
C PRO A 32 4.01 9.20 -10.20
N LYS A 33 3.09 10.09 -9.83
CA LYS A 33 2.12 10.82 -10.68
C LYS A 33 1.02 10.00 -11.35
N ASN A 34 1.26 8.79 -11.84
CA ASN A 34 0.23 8.03 -12.57
C ASN A 34 0.38 6.52 -12.39
N ASN A 35 -0.22 6.01 -11.33
CA ASN A 35 -0.24 4.58 -11.01
C ASN A 35 -1.68 4.07 -10.89
N LEU A 36 -1.86 2.76 -10.82
CA LEU A 36 -3.17 2.11 -10.79
C LEU A 36 -4.02 2.60 -9.60
N LEU A 37 -3.36 2.89 -8.48
CA LEU A 37 -3.99 3.30 -7.24
C LEU A 37 -4.72 4.65 -7.37
N ASN A 38 -4.24 5.56 -8.21
CA ASN A 38 -4.94 6.81 -8.49
C ASN A 38 -6.31 6.58 -9.13
N GLN A 39 -6.43 5.60 -10.02
CA GLN A 39 -7.70 5.26 -10.67
C GLN A 39 -8.63 4.52 -9.71
N LEU A 40 -8.09 3.59 -8.91
CA LEU A 40 -8.84 2.91 -7.86
C LEU A 40 -9.39 3.91 -6.83
N HIS A 41 -8.55 4.85 -6.36
CA HIS A 41 -8.96 5.91 -5.45
C HIS A 41 -10.11 6.76 -6.02
N LYS A 42 -10.04 7.17 -7.30
CA LYS A 42 -11.14 7.93 -7.95
C LYS A 42 -12.46 7.15 -7.94
N ARG A 43 -12.42 5.83 -8.11
CA ARG A 43 -13.62 4.97 -8.12
C ARG A 43 -14.16 4.73 -6.71
N LEU A 44 -13.30 4.47 -5.73
CA LEU A 44 -13.67 4.22 -4.33
C LEU A 44 -14.12 5.49 -3.61
N ASN A 45 -13.40 6.59 -3.81
CA ASN A 45 -13.58 7.79 -3.02
C ASN A 45 -14.64 8.76 -3.59
N ARG A 46 -15.57 8.28 -4.44
CA ARG A 46 -16.65 9.11 -5.02
C ARG A 46 -17.53 9.79 -3.98
N LYS A 47 -17.68 9.17 -2.80
CA LYS A 47 -18.42 9.73 -1.65
C LYS A 47 -17.50 10.35 -0.59
N LYS A 48 -16.21 10.53 -0.88
CA LYS A 48 -15.21 11.05 0.06
C LYS A 48 -15.12 10.27 1.38
N ARG A 49 -15.32 8.94 1.34
CA ARG A 49 -15.37 8.06 2.54
C ARG A 49 -14.10 7.26 2.77
N HIS A 50 -13.20 7.21 1.78
CA HIS A 50 -12.10 6.27 1.78
C HIS A 50 -10.76 6.98 1.65
N ILE A 51 -9.90 6.73 2.63
CA ILE A 51 -8.50 7.12 2.60
C ILE A 51 -7.70 5.84 2.35
N ILE A 52 -6.81 5.90 1.35
CA ILE A 52 -5.90 4.81 0.99
C ILE A 52 -4.50 5.20 1.48
N LEU A 53 -3.96 4.41 2.40
CA LEU A 53 -2.57 4.49 2.85
C LEU A 53 -1.74 3.49 2.04
N VAL A 54 -0.59 3.93 1.52
CA VAL A 54 0.24 3.15 0.59
C VAL A 54 1.54 2.73 1.25
N ARG A 55 1.92 1.46 1.06
CA ARG A 55 3.16 0.83 1.52
C ARG A 55 3.86 0.11 0.37
N GLY A 56 5.19 0.10 0.41
CA GLY A 56 6.06 -0.53 -0.56
C GLY A 56 7.04 0.45 -1.20
N HIS A 57 7.59 0.09 -2.34
CA HIS A 57 8.40 0.97 -3.19
C HIS A 57 8.41 0.47 -4.64
N SER A 58 8.83 1.31 -5.57
CA SER A 58 9.10 0.86 -6.94
C SER A 58 10.15 -0.25 -6.92
N GLY A 59 9.86 -1.36 -7.60
CA GLY A 59 10.74 -2.54 -7.63
C GLY A 59 10.57 -3.52 -6.48
N ALA A 60 9.61 -3.31 -5.57
CA ALA A 60 9.39 -4.24 -4.47
C ALA A 60 9.03 -5.66 -4.95
N GLU A 61 9.68 -6.66 -4.38
CA GLU A 61 9.41 -8.08 -4.60
C GLU A 61 8.43 -8.62 -3.54
N ALA A 62 7.74 -9.72 -3.84
CA ALA A 62 6.76 -10.31 -2.93
C ALA A 62 7.39 -10.79 -1.61
N VAL A 63 8.67 -11.22 -1.64
CA VAL A 63 9.42 -11.63 -0.44
C VAL A 63 9.54 -10.51 0.60
N GLU A 64 9.53 -9.26 0.17
CA GLU A 64 9.60 -8.10 1.06
C GLU A 64 8.27 -7.86 1.80
N TYR A 65 7.16 -8.41 1.30
CA TYR A 65 5.88 -8.36 2.00
C TYR A 65 5.79 -9.42 3.10
N GLU A 66 6.58 -10.49 2.99
CA GLU A 66 6.71 -11.56 3.99
C GLU A 66 7.81 -11.26 5.03
N SER A 67 8.84 -10.52 4.64
CA SER A 67 10.04 -10.31 5.46
C SER A 67 10.59 -8.88 5.38
N GLY A 68 11.34 -8.48 6.40
CA GLY A 68 12.00 -7.18 6.42
C GLY A 68 11.06 -5.98 6.65
N PRO A 69 11.49 -4.76 6.27
CA PRO A 69 10.86 -3.52 6.71
C PRO A 69 9.42 -3.31 6.20
N ILE A 70 9.10 -3.77 4.98
CA ILE A 70 7.76 -3.59 4.42
C ILE A 70 6.77 -4.48 5.19
N ARG A 71 7.12 -5.73 5.45
CA ARG A 71 6.35 -6.64 6.33
C ARG A 71 6.12 -6.05 7.72
N GLU A 72 7.18 -5.56 8.38
CA GLU A 72 7.05 -4.93 9.71
C GLU A 72 6.09 -3.73 9.71
N GLN A 73 6.13 -2.94 8.64
CA GLN A 73 5.22 -1.81 8.46
C GLN A 73 3.77 -2.25 8.24
N ILE A 74 3.54 -3.30 7.45
CA ILE A 74 2.21 -3.89 7.23
C ILE A 74 1.63 -4.42 8.54
N GLU A 75 2.42 -5.18 9.31
CA GLU A 75 1.99 -5.70 10.61
C GLU A 75 1.63 -4.56 11.58
N ARG A 76 2.44 -3.51 11.63
CA ARG A 76 2.16 -2.31 12.42
C ARG A 76 0.86 -1.63 12.00
N ASP A 77 0.64 -1.44 10.70
CA ASP A 77 -0.57 -0.79 10.18
C ASP A 77 -1.83 -1.64 10.43
N LEU A 78 -1.73 -2.96 10.37
CA LEU A 78 -2.85 -3.89 10.60
C LEU A 78 -3.10 -4.18 12.09
N ASP A 79 -2.19 -3.81 12.98
CA ASP A 79 -2.38 -3.97 14.42
C ASP A 79 -3.64 -3.22 14.89
N ARG A 80 -4.51 -3.92 15.62
CA ARG A 80 -5.81 -3.38 16.07
C ARG A 80 -5.73 -2.49 17.31
N LYS A 81 -4.60 -2.47 18.02
CA LYS A 81 -4.38 -1.70 19.25
C LYS A 81 -3.52 -0.46 19.01
N LYS A 82 -2.45 -0.63 18.24
CA LYS A 82 -1.39 0.35 18.01
C LYS A 82 -1.41 0.91 16.58
N GLY A 83 -2.07 0.23 15.65
CA GLY A 83 -2.18 0.62 14.24
C GLY A 83 -3.59 1.02 13.81
N TYR A 84 -3.87 0.79 12.54
CA TYR A 84 -5.11 1.12 11.85
C TYR A 84 -6.06 -0.08 11.69
N GLY A 85 -5.78 -1.22 12.31
CA GLY A 85 -6.56 -2.45 12.13
C GLY A 85 -8.04 -2.35 12.50
N ARG A 86 -8.46 -1.31 13.24
CA ARG A 86 -9.87 -1.02 13.54
C ARG A 86 -10.59 -0.21 12.47
N THR A 87 -9.84 0.56 11.66
CA THR A 87 -10.40 1.48 10.66
C THR A 87 -10.25 0.95 9.24
N ILE A 88 -9.23 0.12 9.00
CA ILE A 88 -9.03 -0.59 7.73
C ILE A 88 -10.22 -1.52 7.45
N LYS A 89 -10.73 -1.44 6.23
CA LYS A 89 -11.88 -2.23 5.73
C LYS A 89 -11.51 -3.10 4.54
N ALA A 90 -10.38 -2.81 3.89
CA ALA A 90 -9.87 -3.58 2.76
C ALA A 90 -8.35 -3.44 2.69
N VAL A 91 -7.70 -4.48 2.16
CA VAL A 91 -6.30 -4.47 1.76
C VAL A 91 -6.24 -4.68 0.26
N PHE A 92 -5.51 -3.81 -0.45
CA PHE A 92 -5.13 -4.02 -1.84
C PHE A 92 -3.70 -4.47 -1.89
N LEU A 93 -3.44 -5.53 -2.64
CA LEU A 93 -2.12 -6.12 -2.80
C LEU A 93 -1.75 -6.15 -4.29
N SER A 94 -0.58 -5.63 -4.62
CA SER A 94 0.03 -5.69 -5.96
C SER A 94 1.50 -6.05 -5.82
N GLY A 95 1.90 -7.22 -6.30
CA GLY A 95 3.29 -7.69 -6.27
C GLY A 95 3.46 -8.93 -7.14
N GLY A 96 4.67 -9.49 -7.19
CA GLY A 96 5.00 -10.62 -8.07
C GLY A 96 5.52 -10.19 -9.45
N GLY A 97 5.28 -8.94 -9.87
CA GLY A 97 5.75 -8.43 -11.16
C GLY A 97 7.28 -8.33 -11.22
N ASN A 98 7.91 -7.81 -10.17
CA ASN A 98 9.37 -7.71 -10.08
C ASN A 98 10.01 -9.07 -9.76
N ASP A 99 9.30 -9.95 -9.06
CA ASP A 99 9.75 -11.33 -8.84
C ASP A 99 9.88 -12.11 -10.16
N PHE A 100 9.02 -11.79 -11.14
CA PHE A 100 9.05 -12.40 -12.47
C PHE A 100 10.02 -11.72 -13.44
N ALA A 101 10.12 -10.39 -13.41
CA ALA A 101 10.89 -9.57 -14.37
C ALA A 101 12.18 -8.96 -13.79
N GLY A 102 12.56 -9.37 -12.59
CA GLY A 102 13.69 -8.86 -11.81
C GLY A 102 15.02 -9.44 -12.28
N ARG A 103 16.12 -9.06 -11.60
CA ARG A 103 17.48 -9.41 -12.04
C ARG A 103 17.77 -10.91 -12.08
N ASP A 104 17.01 -11.71 -11.33
CA ASP A 104 17.14 -13.15 -11.22
C ASP A 104 16.04 -13.91 -11.99
N ASP A 105 15.45 -13.31 -13.05
CA ASP A 105 14.45 -13.89 -13.98
C ASP A 105 14.21 -15.40 -13.77
N LEU A 106 13.03 -15.75 -13.23
CA LEU A 106 12.65 -17.13 -12.84
C LEU A 106 13.46 -17.75 -11.68
N GLY A 107 13.76 -16.97 -10.64
CA GLY A 107 14.15 -17.49 -9.32
C GLY A 107 13.03 -18.34 -8.71
N LYS A 108 13.04 -19.64 -9.02
CA LYS A 108 12.14 -20.72 -8.56
C LYS A 108 10.76 -20.26 -8.08
N LEU A 109 9.86 -20.08 -9.04
CA LEU A 109 8.43 -20.36 -8.85
C LEU A 109 8.22 -21.89 -8.71
N LEU A 110 8.93 -22.55 -7.78
CA LEU A 110 8.75 -23.92 -7.28
C LEU A 110 9.63 -24.16 -6.03
#